data_AF-A0A060C9D3-F1
#
_entry.id   AF-A0A060C9D3-F1
#
_cell.length_a   1.000
_cell.length_b   1.000
_cell.length_c   1.000
_cell.angle_alpha   90.00
_cell.angle_beta   90.00
_cell.angle_gamma   90.00
#
_symmetry.space_group_name_H-M   'P 1'
#
loop_
_entity.id
_entity.type
_entity.pdbx_description
1 polymer ?
#
loop_
_entity_poly.entity_id
_entity_poly.type
_entity_poly.pdbx_seq_one_letter_code
_entity_poly.pdbx_strand_id
1 'polypeptide(L)'
;MGLLILLARNGDTFKSLGKEFGISRRKLVKYNDLHRDYTIVDGDIIYLKEKNKKATGDYTVYVVKDGDSMHTISQKFGIRLKNLYKLNAKDGDYVPEIGDMIWLK
;
A
#
# COMPACT_ATOMS: atom_id res chain seq x y z
N MET A 1 13.69 -4.70 -10.61
CA MET A 1 12.41 -5.13 -11.20
C MET A 1 11.32 -4.26 -10.58
N GLY A 2 10.50 -3.58 -11.38
CA GLY A 2 9.49 -2.64 -10.89
C GLY A 2 8.32 -3.33 -10.18
N LEU A 3 7.57 -2.57 -9.38
CA LEU A 3 6.33 -3.02 -8.78
C LEU A 3 5.25 -3.13 -9.86
N LEU A 4 4.44 -4.20 -9.80
CA LEU A 4 3.32 -4.40 -10.71
C LEU A 4 2.04 -3.90 -10.04
N ILE A 5 1.49 -2.81 -10.57
CA ILE A 5 0.31 -2.12 -10.06
C ILE A 5 -0.71 -1.90 -11.17
N LEU A 6 -1.97 -1.69 -10.80
CA LEU A 6 -3.01 -1.12 -11.66
C LEU A 6 -3.75 -0.01 -10.91
N LEU A 7 -4.39 0.87 -11.66
CA LEU A 7 -5.36 1.82 -11.13
C LEU A 7 -6.75 1.20 -11.27
N ALA A 8 -7.45 1.04 -10.15
CA ALA A 8 -8.79 0.46 -10.13
C ALA A 8 -9.77 1.36 -10.86
N ARG A 9 -10.70 0.73 -11.56
CA ARG A 9 -11.79 1.37 -12.28
C ARG A 9 -13.10 1.16 -11.53
N ASN A 10 -14.08 2.00 -11.82
CA ASN A 10 -15.44 1.82 -11.31
C ASN A 10 -15.95 0.39 -11.56
N GLY A 11 -16.40 -0.27 -10.49
CA GLY A 11 -16.91 -1.64 -10.52
C GLY A 11 -15.84 -2.73 -10.36
N ASP A 12 -14.55 -2.39 -10.26
CA ASP A 12 -13.52 -3.36 -9.95
C ASP A 12 -13.73 -3.98 -8.57
N THR A 13 -13.45 -5.28 -8.48
CA THR A 13 -13.46 -6.03 -7.23
C THR A 13 -12.23 -6.92 -7.18
N PHE A 14 -11.79 -7.31 -5.98
CA PHE A 14 -10.72 -8.32 -5.88
C PHE A 14 -11.08 -9.64 -6.57
N LYS A 15 -12.36 -9.93 -6.77
CA LYS A 15 -12.82 -11.12 -7.50
C LYS A 15 -12.63 -10.96 -9.00
N SER A 16 -13.04 -9.83 -9.59
CA SER A 16 -12.88 -9.57 -11.03
C SER A 16 -11.41 -9.47 -11.40
N LEU A 17 -10.65 -8.62 -10.68
CA LEU A 17 -9.20 -8.48 -10.87
C LEU A 17 -8.48 -9.82 -10.67
N GLY A 18 -8.89 -10.59 -9.68
CA GLY A 18 -8.30 -11.89 -9.43
C GLY A 18 -8.48 -12.88 -10.58
N LYS A 19 -9.65 -12.87 -11.22
CA LYS A 19 -9.93 -13.69 -12.40
C LYS A 19 -9.12 -13.23 -13.61
N GLU A 20 -9.02 -11.92 -13.83
CA GLU A 20 -8.29 -11.31 -14.94
C GLU A 20 -6.79 -11.63 -14.90
N PHE A 21 -6.17 -11.48 -13.73
CA PHE A 21 -4.72 -11.65 -13.57
C PHE A 21 -4.29 -13.03 -13.07
N GLY A 22 -5.24 -13.95 -12.85
CA GLY A 22 -4.95 -15.28 -12.30
C GLY A 22 -4.44 -15.25 -10.85
N ILE A 23 -4.86 -14.26 -10.05
CA ILE A 23 -4.44 -14.07 -8.66
C ILE A 23 -5.64 -14.25 -7.75
N SER A 24 -5.52 -15.04 -6.68
CA SER A 24 -6.66 -15.17 -5.77
C SER A 24 -6.99 -13.86 -5.05
N ARG A 25 -8.28 -13.59 -4.80
CA ARG A 25 -8.74 -12.45 -3.99
C ARG A 25 -7.94 -12.30 -2.70
N ARG A 26 -7.67 -13.41 -2.00
CA ARG A 26 -6.89 -13.42 -0.75
C ARG A 26 -5.46 -12.90 -0.95
N LYS A 27 -4.81 -13.23 -2.07
CA LYS A 27 -3.48 -12.73 -2.40
C LYS A 27 -3.51 -11.24 -2.73
N LEU A 28 -4.47 -10.77 -3.53
CA LEU A 28 -4.62 -9.35 -3.84
C LEU A 28 -4.84 -8.50 -2.58
N VAL A 29 -5.79 -8.89 -1.73
CA VAL A 29 -6.02 -8.23 -0.43
C VAL A 29 -4.73 -8.20 0.41
N LYS A 30 -4.00 -9.32 0.46
CA LYS A 30 -2.74 -9.41 1.21
C LYS A 30 -1.64 -8.51 0.64
N TYR A 31 -1.47 -8.45 -0.69
CA TYR A 31 -0.44 -7.62 -1.32
C TYR A 31 -0.65 -6.13 -1.06
N ASN A 32 -1.91 -5.74 -0.88
CA ASN A 32 -2.31 -4.37 -0.65
C ASN A 32 -2.42 -3.99 0.84
N ASP A 33 -2.11 -4.92 1.75
CA ASP A 33 -2.26 -4.74 3.20
C ASP A 33 -3.67 -4.27 3.61
N LEU A 34 -4.71 -4.80 2.96
CA LEU A 34 -6.11 -4.41 3.17
C LEU A 34 -6.87 -5.42 4.03
N HIS A 35 -7.95 -4.96 4.67
CA HIS A 35 -8.90 -5.87 5.30
C HIS A 35 -9.63 -6.70 4.25
N ARG A 36 -10.10 -7.90 4.64
CA ARG A 36 -10.82 -8.79 3.70
C ARG A 36 -12.08 -8.13 3.16
N ASP A 37 -12.71 -7.30 3.96
CA ASP A 37 -14.00 -6.67 3.63
C ASP A 37 -13.82 -5.30 2.95
N TYR A 38 -12.58 -4.92 2.64
CA TYR A 38 -12.33 -3.72 1.86
C TYR A 38 -12.99 -3.81 0.48
N THR A 39 -13.71 -2.75 0.12
CA THR A 39 -14.31 -2.57 -1.20
C THR A 39 -13.41 -1.66 -2.01
N ILE A 40 -12.99 -2.13 -3.17
CA ILE A 40 -12.19 -1.32 -4.09
C ILE A 40 -13.01 -0.13 -4.56
N VAL A 41 -12.41 1.05 -4.53
CA VAL A 41 -12.98 2.27 -5.08
C VAL A 41 -12.22 2.71 -6.33
N ASP A 42 -12.91 3.48 -7.18
CA ASP A 42 -12.31 4.04 -8.38
C ASP A 42 -11.06 4.87 -8.02
N GLY A 43 -9.95 4.63 -8.72
CA GLY A 43 -8.68 5.29 -8.45
C GLY A 43 -7.78 4.61 -7.41
N ASP A 44 -8.21 3.51 -6.78
CA ASP A 44 -7.32 2.75 -5.90
C ASP A 44 -6.10 2.22 -6.65
N ILE A 45 -4.91 2.37 -6.05
CA ILE A 45 -3.71 1.68 -6.53
C ILE A 45 -3.76 0.24 -6.01
N ILE A 46 -3.87 -0.73 -6.92
CA ILE A 46 -3.91 -2.15 -6.59
C ILE A 46 -2.63 -2.85 -7.02
N TYR A 47 -1.91 -3.37 -6.04
CA TYR A 47 -0.73 -4.19 -6.23
C TYR A 47 -1.09 -5.62 -6.63
N LEU A 48 -0.51 -6.07 -7.75
CA LEU A 48 -0.65 -7.43 -8.28
C LEU A 48 0.46 -8.38 -7.79
N LYS A 49 1.47 -7.84 -7.10
CA LYS A 49 2.55 -8.59 -6.45
C LYS A 49 2.85 -7.99 -5.08
N GLU A 50 3.56 -8.76 -4.26
CA GLU A 50 3.91 -8.30 -2.92
C GLU A 50 4.78 -7.04 -2.96
N LYS A 51 4.41 -6.03 -2.18
CA LYS A 51 5.18 -4.79 -2.00
C LYS A 51 6.60 -5.06 -1.47
N ASN A 52 7.48 -4.08 -1.60
CA ASN A 52 8.86 -4.17 -1.13
C ASN A 52 8.94 -4.02 0.40
N LYS A 53 10.11 -4.35 0.96
CA LYS A 53 10.38 -4.12 2.39
C LYS A 53 10.75 -2.66 2.72
N LYS A 54 11.20 -1.92 1.71
CA LYS A 54 11.70 -0.54 1.75
C LYS A 54 11.36 0.13 0.41
N ALA A 55 11.37 1.46 0.36
CA ALA A 55 11.18 2.18 -0.90
C ALA A 55 12.30 1.87 -1.90
N THR A 56 11.93 1.87 -3.18
CA THR A 56 12.88 1.87 -4.30
C THR A 56 13.25 3.29 -4.71
N GLY A 57 14.39 3.47 -5.39
CA GLY A 57 14.91 4.80 -5.73
C GLY A 57 15.56 5.49 -4.53
N ASP A 58 15.78 6.80 -4.57
CA ASP A 58 16.57 7.53 -3.57
C ASP A 58 15.76 8.14 -2.42
N TYR A 59 14.49 7.79 -2.31
CA TYR A 59 13.64 8.25 -1.20
C TYR A 59 14.02 7.56 0.11
N THR A 60 14.60 8.33 1.02
CA THR A 60 14.96 7.86 2.37
C THR A 60 13.93 8.25 3.42
N VAL A 61 13.34 9.44 3.30
CA VAL A 61 12.35 9.98 4.24
C VAL A 61 11.20 10.63 3.47
N TYR A 62 10.00 10.60 4.05
CA TYR A 62 8.82 11.31 3.59
C TYR A 62 8.26 12.17 4.71
N VAL A 63 7.88 13.41 4.38
CA VAL A 63 7.19 14.31 5.31
C VAL A 63 5.69 14.17 5.10
N VAL A 64 4.98 13.80 6.16
CA VAL A 64 3.54 13.54 6.16
C VAL A 64 2.77 14.81 5.80
N LYS A 65 1.78 14.65 4.92
CA LYS A 65 0.91 15.73 4.44
C LYS A 65 -0.52 15.51 4.92
N ASP A 66 -1.34 16.54 4.76
CA ASP A 66 -2.78 16.44 5.05
C ASP A 66 -3.42 15.28 4.28
N GLY A 67 -4.26 14.50 4.98
CA GLY A 67 -4.91 13.30 4.44
C GLY A 67 -4.04 12.06 4.32
N ASP A 68 -2.74 12.11 4.68
CA ASP A 68 -1.92 10.91 4.69
C ASP A 68 -2.26 9.98 5.86
N SER A 69 -2.15 8.68 5.60
CA SER A 69 -2.11 7.63 6.61
C SER A 69 -0.91 6.74 6.36
N MET A 70 -0.55 5.90 7.32
CA MET A 70 0.51 4.91 7.10
C MET A 70 0.19 4.00 5.91
N HIS A 71 -1.10 3.69 5.67
CA HIS A 71 -1.52 2.90 4.51
C HIS A 71 -1.29 3.65 3.19
N THR A 72 -1.73 4.91 3.06
CA THR A 72 -1.56 5.69 1.81
C THR A 72 -0.08 5.91 1.49
N ILE A 73 0.74 6.19 2.50
CA ILE A 73 2.20 6.29 2.35
C ILE A 73 2.78 4.95 1.88
N SER A 74 2.35 3.84 2.47
CA SER A 74 2.78 2.50 2.06
C SER A 74 2.42 2.18 0.59
N GLN A 75 1.25 2.64 0.13
CA GLN A 75 0.78 2.48 -1.25
C GLN A 75 1.60 3.33 -2.21
N LYS A 76 1.84 4.59 -1.86
CA LYS A 76 2.61 5.55 -2.66
C LYS A 76 4.04 5.10 -2.92
N PHE A 77 4.70 4.55 -1.91
CA PHE A 77 6.11 4.11 -2.01
C PHE A 77 6.28 2.61 -2.23
N GLY A 78 5.17 1.87 -2.33
CA GLY A 78 5.19 0.43 -2.57
C GLY A 78 5.92 -0.36 -1.49
N ILE A 79 5.73 0.04 -0.23
CA ILE A 79 6.28 -0.60 0.96
C ILE A 79 5.16 -1.41 1.62
N ARG A 80 5.46 -2.62 2.11
CA ARG A 80 4.50 -3.35 2.97
C ARG A 80 4.24 -2.52 4.21
N LEU A 81 2.97 -2.30 4.56
CA LEU A 81 2.56 -1.47 5.68
C LEU A 81 3.25 -1.87 7.00
N LYS A 82 3.31 -3.17 7.28
CA LYS A 82 4.02 -3.70 8.46
C LYS A 82 5.51 -3.34 8.51
N ASN A 83 6.18 -3.17 7.36
CA ASN A 83 7.58 -2.80 7.32
C ASN A 83 7.76 -1.29 7.46
N LEU A 84 6.82 -0.51 6.92
CA LEU A 84 6.81 0.94 7.14
C LEU A 84 6.72 1.25 8.64
N TYR A 85 5.81 0.61 9.37
CA TYR A 85 5.74 0.71 10.83
C TYR A 85 7.06 0.33 11.51
N LYS A 86 7.66 -0.81 11.13
CA LYS A 86 8.95 -1.26 11.69
C LYS A 86 10.11 -0.30 11.45
N LEU A 87 10.21 0.29 10.26
CA LEU A 87 11.26 1.27 9.93
C LEU A 87 11.17 2.51 10.82
N ASN A 88 9.97 2.82 11.32
CA ASN A 88 9.70 4.01 12.11
C ASN A 88 9.57 3.71 13.61
N ALA A 89 9.84 2.47 14.03
CA ALA A 89 9.63 2.00 15.41
C ALA A 89 8.21 2.31 15.94
N LYS A 90 7.21 2.15 15.09
CA LYS A 90 5.79 2.33 15.39
C LYS A 90 5.04 1.00 15.28
N ASP A 91 3.87 0.93 15.89
CA ASP A 91 2.92 -0.18 15.77
C ASP A 91 1.69 0.21 14.94
N GLY A 92 0.74 -0.72 14.77
CA GLY A 92 -0.45 -0.52 13.96
C GLY A 92 -1.43 0.54 14.48
N ASP A 93 -1.27 1.00 15.72
CA ASP A 93 -2.15 1.99 16.34
C ASP A 93 -1.63 3.42 16.14
N TYR A 94 -0.39 3.57 15.65
CA TYR A 94 0.17 4.86 15.31
C TYR A 94 -0.52 5.50 14.11
N VAL A 95 -1.01 6.72 14.35
CA VAL A 95 -1.55 7.63 13.35
C VAL A 95 -0.51 8.74 13.09
N PRO A 96 -0.08 8.97 11.84
CA PRO A 96 0.91 9.98 11.53
C PRO A 96 0.28 11.39 11.53
N GLU A 97 1.03 12.38 11.99
CA GLU A 97 0.63 13.79 12.00
C GLU A 97 1.32 14.57 10.88
N ILE A 98 0.69 15.66 10.43
CA ILE A 98 1.27 16.53 9.39
C ILE A 98 2.64 17.03 9.88
N GLY A 99 3.67 16.85 9.04
CA GLY A 99 5.05 17.22 9.36
C GLY A 99 5.88 16.08 9.93
N ASP A 100 5.29 14.95 10.32
CA ASP A 100 6.04 13.78 10.76
C ASP A 100 7.00 13.29 9.67
N MET A 101 8.18 12.84 10.09
CA MET A 101 9.17 12.23 9.22
C MET A 101 9.04 10.71 9.25
N ILE A 102 8.63 10.14 8.11
CA ILE A 102 8.48 8.70 7.91
C ILE A 102 9.68 8.16 7.12
N TRP A 103 10.50 7.34 7.76
CA TRP A 103 11.61 6.61 7.16
C TRP A 103 11.10 5.52 6.23
N LEU A 104 11.68 5.47 5.04
CA LEU A 104 11.29 4.58 3.95
C LEU A 104 12.34 3.48 3.68
N LYS A 105 13.51 3.56 4.34
CA LYS A 105 14.65 2.67 4.16
C LYS A 105 15.34 2.35 5.47
#